data_AF-A0A0Q4LN64-F1
#
_entry.id   AF-A0A0Q4LN64-F1
#
_cell.length_a   1.000
_cell.length_b   1.000
_cell.length_c   1.000
_cell.angle_alpha   90.00
_cell.angle_beta   90.00
_cell.angle_gamma   90.00
#
_symmetry.space_group_name_H-M   'P 1'
#
loop_
_entity.id
_entity.type
_entity.pdbx_description
1 polymer ?
#
loop_
_entity_poly.entity_id
_entity_poly.type
_entity_poly.pdbx_seq_one_letter_code
_entity_poly.pdbx_strand_id
1 'polypeptide(L)'
;MENRKWFLIASGITLLVSLCVIFPIEKKSEFISDLVYTFITLGIAMLLGMYGLMGKKILGGLLILLMSVIISFISWYIVFYNDFWGIIPAIYGGIPSGIVAGLLFLITDANFLADDNKYKRFIKRLSTYSVLLIIISVLFAKGGDWIFEISEYFKNKAGR
;
A
#
# COMPACT_ATOMS: atom_id res chain seq x y z
N MET A 1 -15.92 13.20 16.61
CA MET A 1 -14.77 13.45 15.72
C MET A 1 -13.45 13.45 16.47
N GLU A 2 -13.44 13.86 17.74
CA GLU A 2 -12.24 14.01 18.57
C GLU A 2 -11.44 12.70 18.75
N ASN A 3 -12.09 11.59 19.09
CA ASN A 3 -11.42 10.29 19.24
C ASN A 3 -10.70 9.82 17.97
N ARG A 4 -11.21 10.18 16.78
CA ARG A 4 -10.61 9.74 15.50
C ARG A 4 -9.26 10.40 15.23
N LYS A 5 -9.07 11.65 15.67
CA LYS A 5 -7.79 12.35 15.54
C LYS A 5 -6.72 11.65 16.38
N TRP A 6 -7.07 11.21 17.59
CA TRP A 6 -6.17 10.45 18.46
C TRP A 6 -5.73 9.13 17.83
N PHE A 7 -6.63 8.40 17.15
CA PHE A 7 -6.27 7.19 16.43
C PHE A 7 -5.33 7.43 15.24
N LEU A 8 -5.50 8.54 14.52
CA LEU A 8 -4.57 8.93 13.44
C LEU A 8 -3.18 9.30 13.98
N ILE A 9 -3.13 10.05 15.08
CA ILE A 9 -1.88 10.41 15.75
C ILE A 9 -1.19 9.15 16.29
N ALA A 10 -1.94 8.27 16.95
CA ALA A 10 -1.41 7.00 17.46
C ALA A 10 -0.87 6.13 16.33
N SER A 11 -1.57 6.04 15.19
CA SER A 11 -1.12 5.36 13.97
C SER A 11 0.20 5.94 13.45
N GLY A 12 0.30 7.27 13.34
CA GLY A 12 1.53 7.93 12.90
C GLY A 12 2.72 7.69 13.82
N ILE A 13 2.49 7.75 15.14
CA ILE A 13 3.54 7.47 16.14
C ILE A 13 3.96 6.01 16.09
N THR A 14 3.02 5.05 16.06
CA THR A 14 3.36 3.63 15.99
C THR A 14 4.10 3.28 14.70
N LEU A 15 3.74 3.92 13.57
CA LEU A 15 4.45 3.77 12.31
C LEU A 15 5.90 4.30 12.40
N LEU A 16 6.09 5.48 13.01
CA LEU A 16 7.43 6.05 13.23
C LEU A 16 8.27 5.17 14.16
N VAL A 17 7.70 4.65 15.24
CA VAL A 17 8.40 3.74 16.16
C VAL A 17 8.78 2.45 15.44
N SER A 18 7.86 1.89 14.64
CA SER A 18 8.12 0.68 13.84
C SER A 18 9.29 0.90 12.87
N LEU A 19 9.28 1.99 12.09
CA LEU A 19 10.31 2.25 11.07
C LEU A 19 11.64 2.76 11.61
N CYS A 20 11.62 3.64 12.62
CA CYS A 20 12.82 4.33 13.10
C CYS A 20 13.48 3.67 14.30
N VAL A 21 12.77 2.81 15.04
CA VAL A 21 13.29 2.17 16.26
C VAL A 21 13.32 0.66 16.12
N ILE A 22 12.17 0.03 15.85
CA ILE A 22 12.05 -1.43 15.85
C ILE A 22 12.78 -2.05 14.65
N PHE A 23 12.54 -1.54 13.44
CA PHE A 23 13.16 -2.05 12.23
C PHE A 23 14.70 -2.00 12.27
N PRO A 24 15.37 -0.90 12.67
CA PRO A 24 16.83 -0.90 12.80
C PRO A 24 17.38 -1.87 13.84
N ILE A 25 16.62 -2.15 14.91
CA ILE A 25 17.01 -3.10 15.94
C ILE A 25 16.95 -4.54 15.41
N GLU A 26 15.87 -4.89 14.70
CA GLU A 26 15.67 -6.23 14.13
C GLU A 26 16.47 -6.48 12.84
N LYS A 27 16.82 -5.44 12.08
CA LYS A 27 17.63 -5.52 10.85
C LYS A 27 19.03 -6.12 11.06
N LYS A 28 19.45 -6.35 12.31
CA LYS A 28 20.65 -7.15 12.60
C LYS A 28 20.53 -8.60 12.09
N SER A 29 19.32 -9.09 11.83
CA SER A 29 19.08 -10.34 11.12
C SER A 29 19.13 -10.16 9.59
N GLU A 30 19.72 -11.15 8.91
CA GLU A 30 19.75 -11.24 7.44
C GLU A 30 18.42 -11.73 6.84
N PHE A 31 17.52 -12.29 7.65
CA PHE A 31 16.27 -12.91 7.18
C PHE A 31 15.04 -12.07 7.48
N ILE A 32 14.15 -11.96 6.49
CA ILE A 32 12.86 -11.25 6.62
C ILE A 32 11.96 -11.92 7.68
N SER A 33 12.09 -13.23 7.88
CA SER A 33 11.35 -13.98 8.89
C SER A 33 11.57 -13.48 10.31
N ASP A 34 12.67 -12.79 10.57
CA ASP A 34 13.08 -12.39 11.90
C ASP A 34 12.59 -10.97 12.24
N LEU A 35 12.03 -10.24 11.26
CA LEU A 35 11.43 -8.90 11.41
C LEU A 35 10.01 -8.97 12.01
N VAL A 36 9.75 -9.91 12.91
CA VAL A 36 8.41 -10.23 13.41
C VAL A 36 7.79 -9.01 14.09
N TYR A 37 8.53 -8.31 14.95
CA TYR A 37 8.01 -7.15 15.66
C TYR A 37 7.78 -5.97 14.73
N THR A 38 8.63 -5.79 13.71
CA THR A 38 8.44 -4.77 12.67
C THR A 38 7.11 -5.00 11.96
N PHE A 39 6.85 -6.21 11.45
CA PHE A 39 5.61 -6.48 10.71
C PHE A 39 4.36 -6.41 11.59
N ILE A 40 4.42 -6.90 12.83
CA ILE A 40 3.30 -6.79 13.78
C ILE A 40 3.00 -5.32 14.09
N THR A 41 4.02 -4.52 14.41
CA THR A 41 3.81 -3.11 14.75
C THR A 41 3.36 -2.28 13.56
N LEU A 42 3.82 -2.60 12.35
CA LEU A 42 3.33 -1.98 11.12
C LEU A 42 1.85 -2.32 10.87
N GLY A 43 1.47 -3.59 11.08
CA GLY A 43 0.07 -4.04 10.96
C GLY A 43 -0.86 -3.32 11.95
N ILE A 44 -0.41 -3.14 13.21
CA ILE A 44 -1.15 -2.37 14.22
C ILE A 44 -1.28 -0.90 13.78
N ALA A 45 -0.20 -0.28 13.32
CA ALA A 45 -0.22 1.10 12.85
C ALA A 45 -1.19 1.28 11.67
N MET A 46 -1.23 0.33 10.73
CA MET A 46 -2.18 0.32 9.61
C MET A 46 -3.63 0.21 10.08
N LEU A 47 -3.94 -0.73 10.99
CA LEU A 47 -5.31 -0.90 11.53
C LEU A 47 -5.79 0.34 12.29
N LEU A 48 -4.92 0.94 13.11
CA LEU A 48 -5.21 2.21 13.80
C LEU A 48 -5.46 3.34 12.79
N GLY A 49 -4.67 3.41 11.72
CA GLY A 49 -4.82 4.38 10.65
C GLY A 49 -6.16 4.23 9.92
N MET A 50 -6.52 2.99 9.54
CA MET A 50 -7.81 2.68 8.93
C MET A 50 -8.98 3.05 9.84
N TYR A 51 -8.89 2.74 11.14
CA TYR A 51 -9.91 3.13 12.11
C TYR A 51 -10.01 4.67 12.25
N GLY A 52 -8.89 5.38 12.28
CA GLY A 52 -8.86 6.85 12.29
C GLY A 52 -9.53 7.47 11.07
N LEU A 53 -9.19 6.97 9.88
CA LEU A 53 -9.67 7.48 8.59
C LEU A 53 -11.14 7.13 8.29
N MET A 54 -11.64 5.97 8.72
CA MET A 54 -12.97 5.48 8.33
C MET A 54 -13.95 5.33 9.49
N GLY A 55 -13.49 5.32 10.74
CA GLY A 55 -14.31 5.20 11.94
C GLY A 55 -15.22 3.97 11.92
N LYS A 56 -16.52 4.17 12.11
CA LYS A 56 -17.54 3.09 12.12
C LYS A 56 -17.65 2.30 10.80
N LYS A 57 -17.12 2.83 9.70
CA LYS A 57 -17.13 2.18 8.38
C LYS A 57 -15.88 1.34 8.09
N ILE A 58 -15.07 1.02 9.11
CA ILE A 58 -13.82 0.27 8.94
C ILE A 58 -14.01 -1.06 8.21
N LEU A 59 -15.08 -1.80 8.48
CA LEU A 59 -15.38 -3.06 7.79
C LEU A 59 -15.57 -2.87 6.28
N GLY A 60 -16.21 -1.78 5.86
CA GLY A 60 -16.33 -1.44 4.45
C GLY A 60 -14.98 -1.12 3.81
N GLY A 61 -14.10 -0.43 4.54
CA GLY A 61 -12.72 -0.19 4.10
C GLY A 61 -11.89 -1.45 3.98
N LEU A 62 -11.99 -2.35 4.98
CA LEU A 62 -11.31 -3.64 4.98
C LEU A 62 -11.76 -4.50 3.80
N LEU A 63 -13.06 -4.49 3.48
CA LEU A 63 -13.60 -5.19 2.33
C LEU A 63 -13.09 -4.62 1.01
N ILE A 64 -13.02 -3.29 0.87
CA ILE A 64 -12.41 -2.64 -0.31
C ILE A 64 -10.94 -3.05 -0.45
N LEU A 65 -10.20 -3.09 0.66
CA LEU A 65 -8.79 -3.47 0.66
C LEU A 65 -8.61 -4.95 0.27
N LEU A 66 -9.45 -5.84 0.79
CA LEU A 66 -9.46 -7.25 0.41
C LEU A 66 -9.81 -7.45 -1.07
N MET A 67 -10.81 -6.73 -1.59
CA MET A 67 -11.12 -6.74 -3.02
C MET A 67 -9.98 -6.19 -3.87
N SER A 68 -9.28 -5.16 -3.37
CA SER A 68 -8.13 -4.59 -4.05
C SER A 68 -6.97 -5.60 -4.17
N VAL A 69 -6.71 -6.36 -3.11
CA VAL A 69 -5.74 -7.46 -3.12
C VAL A 69 -6.11 -8.52 -4.15
N ILE A 70 -7.36 -8.97 -4.17
CA ILE A 70 -7.83 -9.99 -5.13
C ILE A 70 -7.70 -9.49 -6.57
N ILE A 71 -8.17 -8.28 -6.85
CA ILE A 71 -8.10 -7.69 -8.19
C ILE A 71 -6.65 -7.52 -8.64
N SER A 72 -5.77 -7.06 -7.75
CA SER A 72 -4.35 -6.87 -8.05
C SER A 72 -3.65 -8.20 -8.32
N PHE A 73 -3.88 -9.20 -7.46
CA PHE A 73 -3.35 -10.55 -7.65
C PHE A 73 -3.78 -11.14 -8.99
N ILE A 74 -5.08 -11.09 -9.31
CA ILE A 74 -5.61 -11.58 -10.59
C ILE A 74 -5.01 -10.81 -11.77
N SER A 75 -4.89 -9.49 -11.65
CA SER A 75 -4.29 -8.66 -12.70
C SER A 75 -2.83 -9.03 -12.93
N TRP A 76 -2.06 -9.24 -11.87
CA TRP A 76 -0.66 -9.67 -11.98
C TRP A 76 -0.52 -11.06 -12.59
N TYR A 77 -1.34 -12.00 -12.14
CA TYR A 77 -1.36 -13.36 -12.68
C TYR A 77 -1.72 -13.36 -14.17
N ILE A 78 -2.81 -12.69 -14.57
CA ILE A 78 -3.26 -12.73 -15.98
C ILE A 78 -2.35 -11.89 -16.89
N VAL A 79 -1.94 -10.69 -16.47
CA VAL A 79 -1.28 -9.72 -17.36
C VAL A 79 0.23 -9.95 -17.45
N PHE A 80 0.89 -10.27 -16.32
CA PHE A 80 2.34 -10.39 -16.29
C PHE A 80 2.83 -11.84 -16.36
N TYR A 81 2.03 -12.81 -15.90
CA TYR A 81 2.49 -14.19 -15.75
C TYR A 81 1.41 -15.22 -16.05
N ASN A 82 1.12 -15.46 -17.32
CA ASN A 82 0.06 -16.36 -17.78
C ASN A 82 0.41 -17.87 -17.68
N ASP A 83 1.21 -18.26 -16.68
CA ASP A 83 1.68 -19.62 -16.46
C ASP A 83 1.47 -20.04 -15.01
N PHE A 84 1.45 -21.35 -14.74
CA PHE A 84 1.25 -21.90 -13.38
C PHE A 84 2.25 -21.34 -12.35
N TRP A 85 3.50 -21.09 -12.77
CA TRP A 85 4.54 -20.49 -11.93
C TRP A 85 4.35 -18.99 -11.69
N GLY A 86 3.48 -18.34 -12.47
CA GLY A 86 3.10 -16.93 -12.34
C GLY A 86 2.38 -16.59 -11.04
N ILE A 87 1.91 -17.60 -10.31
CA ILE A 87 1.32 -17.43 -8.97
C ILE A 87 2.35 -16.83 -8.01
N ILE A 88 3.61 -17.26 -8.08
CA ILE A 88 4.67 -16.80 -7.17
C ILE A 88 4.89 -15.28 -7.28
N PRO A 89 5.24 -14.72 -8.45
CA PRO A 89 5.40 -13.27 -8.59
C PRO A 89 4.08 -12.51 -8.40
N ALA A 90 2.92 -13.10 -8.69
CA ALA A 90 1.62 -12.48 -8.37
C ALA A 90 1.37 -12.38 -6.86
N ILE A 91 1.83 -13.34 -6.05
CA ILE A 91 1.80 -13.25 -4.59
C ILE A 91 2.75 -12.15 -4.12
N TYR A 92 4.00 -12.15 -4.59
CA TYR A 92 5.02 -11.22 -4.10
C TYR A 92 4.87 -9.78 -4.59
N GLY A 93 4.36 -9.56 -5.80
CA GLY A 93 4.16 -8.23 -6.38
C GLY A 93 2.69 -7.79 -6.38
N GLY A 94 1.78 -8.69 -6.74
CA GLY A 94 0.34 -8.40 -6.87
C GLY A 94 -0.35 -8.14 -5.53
N ILE A 95 -0.08 -8.94 -4.48
CA ILE A 95 -0.71 -8.71 -3.16
C ILE A 95 -0.23 -7.39 -2.55
N PRO A 96 1.08 -7.09 -2.43
CA PRO A 96 1.53 -5.82 -1.86
C PRO A 96 1.09 -4.60 -2.68
N SER A 97 1.14 -4.66 -4.01
CA SER A 97 0.64 -3.57 -4.86
C SER A 97 -0.86 -3.33 -4.66
N GLY A 98 -1.66 -4.38 -4.49
CA GLY A 98 -3.08 -4.28 -4.16
C GLY A 98 -3.34 -3.63 -2.80
N ILE A 99 -2.57 -4.01 -1.76
CA ILE A 99 -2.69 -3.38 -0.44
C ILE A 99 -2.40 -1.88 -0.54
N VAL A 100 -1.28 -1.50 -1.18
CA VAL A 100 -0.88 -0.08 -1.30
C VAL A 100 -1.89 0.70 -2.15
N ALA A 101 -2.36 0.14 -3.26
CA ALA A 101 -3.34 0.79 -4.13
C ALA A 101 -4.69 0.97 -3.44
N GLY A 102 -5.17 -0.06 -2.73
CA GLY A 102 -6.37 0.00 -1.92
C GLY A 102 -6.28 1.07 -0.84
N LEU A 103 -5.15 1.17 -0.13
CA LEU A 103 -4.95 2.19 0.90
C LEU A 103 -4.94 3.61 0.34
N LEU A 104 -4.18 3.86 -0.74
CA LEU A 104 -4.17 5.19 -1.38
C LEU A 104 -5.54 5.55 -1.94
N PHE A 105 -6.26 4.58 -2.51
CA PHE A 105 -7.62 4.78 -2.99
C PHE A 105 -8.56 5.16 -1.85
N LEU A 106 -8.49 4.48 -0.70
CA LEU A 106 -9.32 4.79 0.47
C LEU A 106 -9.03 6.20 1.02
N ILE A 107 -7.77 6.62 1.07
CA ILE A 107 -7.38 7.98 1.47
C ILE A 107 -7.92 9.02 0.49
N THR A 108 -7.81 8.75 -0.81
CA THR A 108 -8.26 9.66 -1.87
C THR A 108 -9.78 9.75 -1.93
N ASP A 109 -10.48 8.62 -1.84
CA ASP A 109 -11.95 8.59 -1.86
C ASP A 109 -12.56 9.28 -0.63
N ALA A 110 -11.95 9.10 0.54
CA ALA A 110 -12.42 9.74 1.78
C ALA A 110 -12.32 11.28 1.74
N ASN A 111 -11.34 11.83 1.00
CA ASN A 111 -11.04 13.26 0.99
C ASN A 111 -11.52 14.02 -0.26
N PHE A 112 -11.68 13.35 -1.41
CA PHE A 112 -11.74 14.05 -2.71
C PHE A 112 -12.94 13.70 -3.62
N LEU A 113 -13.61 12.55 -3.43
CA LEU A 113 -14.58 12.02 -4.40
C LEU A 113 -16.06 12.24 -4.03
N ALA A 114 -16.38 13.33 -3.33
CA ALA A 114 -17.76 13.73 -3.07
C ALA A 114 -18.36 14.37 -4.33
N ASP A 115 -19.22 13.63 -5.03
CA ASP A 115 -19.98 14.10 -6.20
C ASP A 115 -21.43 13.65 -6.05
N ASP A 116 -22.36 14.53 -6.44
CA ASP A 116 -23.80 14.34 -6.25
C ASP A 116 -24.37 13.31 -7.24
N ASN A 117 -23.77 13.22 -8.44
CA ASN A 117 -24.21 12.26 -9.44
C ASN A 117 -23.60 10.86 -9.18
N LYS A 118 -24.46 9.91 -8.79
CA LYS A 118 -24.09 8.53 -8.46
C LYS A 118 -23.29 7.82 -9.57
N TYR A 119 -23.65 8.04 -10.84
CA TYR A 119 -22.97 7.40 -11.98
C TYR A 119 -21.59 8.02 -12.22
N LYS A 120 -21.50 9.35 -12.23
CA LYS A 120 -20.20 10.05 -12.35
C LYS A 120 -19.26 9.70 -11.21
N ARG A 121 -19.79 9.60 -9.98
CA ARG A 121 -19.01 9.18 -8.80
C ARG A 121 -18.45 7.77 -8.94
N PHE A 122 -19.26 6.83 -9.45
CA PHE A 122 -18.79 5.46 -9.70
C PHE A 122 -17.67 5.42 -10.73
N ILE A 123 -17.85 6.09 -11.87
CA ILE A 123 -16.82 6.15 -12.93
C ILE A 123 -15.54 6.80 -12.40
N LYS A 124 -15.64 7.91 -11.66
CA LYS A 124 -14.48 8.56 -11.05
C LYS A 124 -13.73 7.61 -10.12
N ARG A 125 -14.44 6.92 -9.23
CA ARG A 125 -13.85 5.94 -8.31
C ARG A 125 -13.15 4.81 -9.03
N LEU A 126 -13.81 4.23 -10.04
CA LEU A 126 -13.25 3.16 -10.85
C LEU A 126 -11.98 3.65 -11.57
N SER A 127 -12.04 4.81 -12.21
CA SER A 127 -10.91 5.40 -12.93
C SER A 127 -9.74 5.72 -12.00
N THR A 128 -9.99 6.38 -10.86
CA THR A 128 -8.95 6.70 -9.87
C THR A 128 -8.29 5.43 -9.33
N TYR A 129 -9.09 4.41 -8.99
CA TYR A 129 -8.56 3.13 -8.54
C TYR A 129 -7.70 2.45 -9.61
N SER A 130 -8.17 2.38 -10.85
CA SER A 130 -7.42 1.77 -11.95
C SER A 130 -6.09 2.48 -12.21
N VAL A 131 -6.09 3.82 -12.20
CA VAL A 131 -4.85 4.62 -12.36
C VAL A 131 -3.87 4.34 -11.22
N LEU A 132 -4.33 4.35 -9.97
CA LEU A 132 -3.49 4.03 -8.81
C LEU A 132 -2.92 2.62 -8.90
N LEU A 133 -3.76 1.64 -9.22
CA LEU A 133 -3.35 0.24 -9.34
C LEU A 133 -2.29 0.06 -10.43
N ILE A 134 -2.45 0.71 -11.60
CA ILE A 134 -1.46 0.66 -12.68
C ILE A 134 -0.13 1.26 -12.21
N ILE A 135 -0.15 2.49 -11.66
CA ILE A 135 1.07 3.18 -11.22
C ILE A 135 1.81 2.31 -10.19
N ILE A 136 1.11 1.82 -9.18
CA ILE A 136 1.71 1.02 -8.12
C ILE A 136 2.19 -0.33 -8.65
N SER A 137 1.43 -0.97 -9.53
CA SER A 137 1.85 -2.24 -10.13
C SER A 137 3.13 -2.06 -10.94
N VAL A 138 3.28 -0.96 -11.70
CA VAL A 138 4.54 -0.68 -12.42
C VAL A 138 5.69 -0.42 -11.44
N LEU A 139 5.45 0.30 -10.33
CA LEU A 139 6.46 0.53 -9.29
C LEU A 139 6.97 -0.79 -8.69
N PHE A 140 6.05 -1.71 -8.38
CA PHE A 140 6.40 -3.03 -7.85
C PHE A 140 7.00 -3.98 -8.89
N ALA A 141 6.56 -3.92 -10.15
CA ALA A 141 7.12 -4.72 -11.25
C ALA A 141 8.59 -4.40 -11.53
N LYS A 142 9.00 -3.14 -11.30
CA LYS A 142 10.41 -2.72 -11.38
C LYS A 142 11.20 -2.97 -10.09
N GLY A 143 10.66 -3.74 -9.14
CA GLY A 143 11.39 -4.23 -7.97
C GLY A 143 11.83 -3.19 -6.95
N GLY A 144 11.36 -1.94 -7.05
CA GLY A 144 11.88 -0.85 -6.20
C GLY A 144 13.31 -0.40 -6.55
N ASP A 145 13.95 -1.01 -7.55
CA ASP A 145 15.27 -0.62 -8.06
C ASP A 145 15.28 0.78 -8.66
N TRP A 146 14.12 1.39 -8.87
CA TRP A 146 14.06 2.76 -9.38
C TRP A 146 14.74 3.77 -8.44
N ILE A 147 14.72 3.56 -7.12
CA ILE A 147 15.47 4.41 -6.18
C ILE A 147 16.98 4.22 -6.38
N PHE A 148 17.42 2.98 -6.59
CA PHE A 148 18.81 2.66 -6.87
C PHE A 148 19.25 3.27 -8.22
N GLU A 149 18.50 3.05 -9.30
CA GLU A 149 18.75 3.62 -10.63
C GLU A 149 18.75 5.15 -10.62
N ILE A 150 17.82 5.80 -9.92
CA ILE A 150 17.79 7.26 -9.75
C ILE A 150 19.03 7.73 -8.98
N SER A 151 19.35 7.06 -7.86
CA SER A 151 20.52 7.43 -7.04
C SER A 151 21.83 7.27 -7.82
N GLU A 152 21.94 6.24 -8.64
CA GLU A 152 23.10 5.95 -9.48
C GLU A 152 23.19 6.93 -10.66
N TYR A 153 22.04 7.28 -11.26
CA TYR A 153 21.97 8.32 -12.29
C TYR A 153 22.47 9.68 -11.79
N PHE A 154 22.03 10.11 -10.60
CA PHE A 154 22.50 11.37 -10.01
C PHE A 154 23.96 11.31 -9.58
N LYS A 155 24.44 10.16 -9.07
CA LYS A 155 25.84 9.95 -8.73
C LYS A 155 26.75 10.05 -9.95
N ASN A 156 26.36 9.45 -11.07
CA ASN A 156 27.10 9.51 -12.34
C ASN A 156 27.08 10.90 -12.99
N LYS A 157 26.06 11.71 -12.71
CA LYS A 157 25.95 13.10 -13.21
C LYS A 157 26.70 14.11 -12.34
N ALA A 158 26.85 13.86 -11.04
CA ALA A 158 27.61 14.69 -10.11
C ALA A 158 29.13 14.41 -10.14
N GLY A 159 29.54 13.28 -10.72
CA GLY A 159 30.94 12.91 -10.94
C GLY A 159 31.55 13.37 -12.28
N ARG A 160 30.86 14.26 -13.02
CA ARG A 160 31.37 14.96 -14.20
C ARG A 160 31.43 16.46 -13.95
#